data_AF-A0A522Z3Z6-F1
#
_entry.id   AF-A0A522Z3Z6-F1
#
_cell.length_a   1.000
_cell.length_b   1.000
_cell.length_c   1.000
_cell.angle_alpha   90.00
_cell.angle_beta   90.00
_cell.angle_gamma   90.00
#
_symmetry.space_group_name_H-M   'P 1'
#
loop_
_entity.id
_entity.type
_entity.pdbx_description
1 polymer ?
#
loop_
_entity_poly.entity_id
_entity_poly.type
_entity_poly.pdbx_seq_one_letter_code
_entity_poly.pdbx_strand_id
1 'polypeptide(L)' 'MYGFIGIMWLLILAGGGILVLAVSKISISGYGNEIDFLVASVIKAVIAILFVVVWIVVLSKLKNRIFQKQIAS' A
#
# COMPACT_ATOMS: atom_id res chain seq x y z
N MET A 1 -26.06 -2.30 2.46
CA MET A 1 -25.46 -2.62 1.15
C MET A 1 -24.43 -1.57 0.71
N TYR A 2 -24.75 -0.28 0.69
CA TYR A 2 -23.84 0.80 0.23
C TYR A 2 -22.59 1.05 1.09
N GLY A 3 -22.67 0.84 2.41
CA GLY A 3 -21.53 1.06 3.31
C GLY A 3 -20.33 0.15 3.02
N PHE A 4 -20.58 -1.08 2.54
CA PHE A 4 -19.51 -2.01 2.14
C PHE A 4 -18.75 -1.50 0.92
N ILE A 5 -19.48 -1.06 -0.11
CA ILE A 5 -18.89 -0.48 -1.33
C ILE A 5 -18.06 0.78 -0.98
N GLY A 6 -18.61 1.70 -0.18
CA GLY A 6 -17.92 2.95 0.16
C GLY A 6 -16.59 2.74 0.88
N ILE A 7 -16.55 1.81 1.84
CA ILE A 7 -15.32 1.46 2.57
C ILE A 7 -14.28 0.85 1.63
N MET A 8 -14.70 0.00 0.69
CA MET A 8 -13.78 -0.66 -0.24
C MET A 8 -13.12 0.34 -1.21
N TRP A 9 -13.89 1.30 -1.71
CA TRP A 9 -13.37 2.39 -2.55
C TRP A 9 -12.37 3.28 -1.80
N LEU A 10 -12.70 3.68 -0.56
CA LEU A 10 -11.79 4.46 0.28
C LEU A 10 -10.48 3.71 0.58
N LEU A 11 -10.54 2.39 0.75
CA LEU A 11 -9.33 1.58 0.92
C LEU A 11 -8.45 1.61 -0.32
N ILE A 12 -9.02 1.42 -1.52
CA ILE A 12 -8.24 1.43 -2.77
C ILE A 12 -7.55 2.80 -2.95
N LEU A 13 -8.27 3.89 -2.69
CA LEU A 13 -7.72 5.24 -2.75
C LEU A 13 -6.62 5.48 -1.70
N ALA A 14 -6.84 5.05 -0.46
CA ALA A 14 -5.84 5.18 0.60
C ALA A 14 -4.56 4.40 0.27
N GLY A 15 -4.68 3.15 -0.21
CA GLY A 15 -3.53 2.32 -0.53
C GLY A 15 -2.72 2.78 -1.71
N GLY A 16 -3.40 3.11 -2.81
CA GLY A 16 -2.76 3.69 -3.98
C GLY A 16 -2.06 5.00 -3.64
N GLY A 17 -2.75 5.89 -2.92
CA GLY A 17 -2.19 7.19 -2.52
C GLY A 17 -0.98 7.09 -1.62
N ILE A 18 -1.03 6.24 -0.59
CA ILE A 18 0.09 6.05 0.34
C ILE A 18 1.31 5.45 -0.36
N LEU A 19 1.11 4.45 -1.25
CA LEU A 19 2.20 3.84 -2.01
C LEU A 19 2.92 4.87 -2.90
N VAL A 20 2.17 5.68 -3.64
CA VAL A 20 2.73 6.70 -4.53
C VAL A 20 3.52 7.75 -3.75
N LEU A 21 2.99 8.22 -2.61
CA LEU A 21 3.68 9.20 -1.76
C LEU A 21 4.97 8.63 -1.16
N ALA A 22 4.95 7.37 -0.72
CA ALA A 22 6.13 6.70 -0.16
C ALA A 22 7.22 6.48 -1.23
N VAL A 23 6.85 6.02 -2.42
CA VAL A 23 7.80 5.77 -3.52
C VAL A 23 8.34 7.07 -4.13
N SER A 24 7.50 8.13 -4.18
CA SER A 24 7.86 9.43 -4.76
C SER A 24 8.91 10.19 -3.94
N LYS A 25 8.88 10.04 -2.60
CA LYS A 25 9.88 10.66 -1.71
C LYS A 25 11.28 10.04 -1.82
N ILE A 26 11.42 8.89 -2.46
CA ILE A 26 12.69 8.20 -2.63
C ILE A 26 13.38 8.77 -3.87
N SER A 27 14.20 9.79 -3.65
CA SER A 27 15.14 10.35 -4.63
C SER A 27 16.53 10.31 -4.01
N ILE A 28 17.36 9.36 -4.45
CA ILE A 28 18.77 9.28 -4.07
C ILE A 28 19.55 10.08 -5.11
N SER A 29 20.21 11.16 -4.69
CA SER A 29 20.93 12.10 -5.56
C SER A 29 22.38 12.29 -5.10
N GLY A 30 23.09 11.20 -4.75
CA GLY A 30 24.29 11.29 -3.92
C GLY A 30 25.57 10.59 -4.40
N TYR A 31 25.55 9.69 -5.38
CA TYR A 31 26.65 8.76 -5.63
C TYR A 31 26.65 8.12 -7.03
N GLY A 32 27.15 8.83 -8.06
CA GLY A 32 27.54 8.23 -9.35
C GLY A 32 26.40 7.61 -10.17
N ASN A 33 26.08 8.25 -11.30
CA ASN A 33 24.84 8.13 -12.08
C ASN A 33 24.26 6.73 -12.40
N GLU A 34 25.05 5.65 -12.41
CA GLU A 34 24.57 4.33 -12.86
C GLU A 34 24.29 3.35 -11.70
N ILE A 35 25.13 3.34 -10.66
CA ILE A 35 24.95 2.43 -9.51
C ILE A 35 23.84 2.93 -8.59
N ASP A 36 23.75 4.24 -8.42
CA ASP A 36 22.69 4.88 -7.63
C ASP A 36 21.29 4.60 -8.19
N PHE A 37 21.14 4.61 -9.51
CA PHE A 37 19.86 4.36 -10.15
C PHE A 37 19.38 2.92 -9.94
N LEU A 38 20.30 1.94 -10.06
CA LEU A 38 19.99 0.53 -9.81
C LEU A 38 19.63 0.29 -8.35
N VAL A 39 20.42 0.81 -7.40
CA VAL A 39 20.16 0.64 -5.97
C VAL A 39 18.85 1.33 -5.57
N ALA A 40 18.59 2.54 -6.06
CA ALA A 40 17.33 3.24 -5.82
C ALA A 40 16.12 2.48 -6.38
N SER A 41 16.25 1.89 -7.57
CA SER A 41 15.19 1.08 -8.20
C SER A 41 14.89 -0.19 -7.40
N VAL A 42 15.93 -0.92 -6.97
CA VAL A 42 15.79 -2.12 -6.16
C VAL A 42 15.13 -1.81 -4.81
N ILE A 43 15.55 -0.74 -4.13
CA ILE A 43 14.95 -0.32 -2.85
C ILE A 43 13.48 0.03 -3.05
N LYS A 44 13.13 0.80 -4.10
CA LYS A 44 11.73 1.12 -4.43
C LYS A 44 10.91 -0.15 -4.67
N ALA A 45 11.45 -1.12 -5.39
CA ALA A 45 10.78 -2.39 -5.66
C ALA A 45 10.54 -3.22 -4.38
N VAL A 46 11.55 -3.35 -3.52
CA VAL A 46 11.42 -4.07 -2.24
C VAL A 46 10.37 -3.41 -1.34
N ILE A 47 10.40 -2.07 -1.24
CA ILE A 47 9.40 -1.31 -0.47
C ILE A 47 8.00 -1.52 -1.05
N ALA A 48 7.85 -1.47 -2.37
CA ALA A 48 6.56 -1.72 -3.02
C ALA A 48 6.02 -3.13 -2.70
N ILE A 49 6.88 -4.15 -2.74
CA ILE A 49 6.51 -5.53 -2.40
C ILE A 49 6.09 -5.63 -0.92
N LEU A 50 6.86 -5.07 0.00
CA LEU A 50 6.51 -5.03 1.43
C LEU A 50 5.18 -4.31 1.65
N PHE A 51 4.95 -3.22 0.94
CA PHE A 51 3.71 -2.47 1.01
C PHE A 51 2.51 -3.31 0.58
N VAL A 52 2.64 -4.09 -0.50
CA VAL A 52 1.61 -5.03 -0.95
C VAL A 52 1.31 -6.07 0.13
N VAL A 53 2.32 -6.61 0.82
CA VAL A 53 2.11 -7.56 1.92
C VAL A 53 1.33 -6.92 3.07
N VAL A 54 1.71 -5.70 3.49
CA VAL A 54 0.95 -4.95 4.51
C VAL A 54 -0.48 -4.71 4.04
N TRP A 55 -0.67 -4.36 2.77
CA TRP A 55 -1.98 -4.09 2.20
C TRP A 55 -2.90 -5.32 2.23
N ILE A 56 -2.37 -6.50 1.90
CA ILE A 56 -3.09 -7.78 1.98
C ILE A 56 -3.52 -8.07 3.42
N VAL A 57 -2.67 -7.82 4.41
CA VAL A 57 -3.01 -8.00 5.83
C VAL A 57 -4.12 -7.04 6.27
N VAL A 58 -4.05 -5.78 5.86
CA VAL A 58 -5.06 -4.76 6.15
C VAL A 58 -6.41 -5.16 5.52
N LEU A 59 -6.41 -5.57 4.25
CA LEU A 59 -7.61 -6.07 3.56
C LEU A 59 -8.21 -7.29 4.25
N SER A 60 -7.36 -8.25 4.65
CA SER A 60 -7.80 -9.47 5.36
C SER A 60 -8.44 -9.14 6.71
N LYS A 61 -7.80 -8.28 7.52
CA LYS A 61 -8.37 -7.86 8.81
C LYS A 61 -9.65 -7.05 8.64
N LEU A 62 -9.71 -6.15 7.66
CA LEU A 62 -10.89 -5.34 7.44
C LEU A 62 -12.07 -6.19 6.97
N LYS A 63 -11.85 -7.12 6.02
CA LYS A 63 -12.90 -8.04 5.57
C LYS A 63 -13.42 -8.88 6.74
N ASN A 64 -12.55 -9.40 7.59
CA ASN A 64 -12.94 -10.17 8.78
C ASN A 64 -13.72 -9.33 9.79
N ARG A 65 -13.31 -8.07 10.02
CA ARG A 65 -14.01 -7.13 10.91
C ARG A 65 -15.39 -6.73 10.38
N ILE A 66 -15.53 -6.52 9.07
CA ILE A 66 -16.82 -6.18 8.45
C ILE A 66 -17.76 -7.40 8.50
N PHE A 67 -17.26 -8.61 8.25
CA PHE A 67 -18.07 -9.82 8.33
C PHE A 67 -18.54 -10.15 9.75
N GLN A 68 -17.65 -10.08 10.74
CA GLN A 68 -18.02 -10.30 12.14
C GLN A 68 -19.04 -9.27 12.66
N LYS A 69 -18.91 -8.00 12.24
CA LYS A 69 -19.88 -6.95 12.61
C LYS A 69 -21.26 -7.13 11.98
N GLN A 70 -21.36 -7.84 10.85
CA GLN A 70 -22.66 -8.12 10.23
C GLN A 70 -23.42 -9.28 10.89
N ILE A 71 -22.72 -10.21 11.56
CA ILE A 71 -23.34 -11.38 12.20
C ILE A 71 -23.83 -11.06 13.63
N ALA A 72 -23.28 -10.02 14.26
CA ALA A 72 -23.66 -9.59 15.61
C ALA A 72 -24.88 -8.65 15.63
N SER A 73 -25.61 -8.49 14.52
CA SER A 73 -26.85 -7.70 14.40
C SER A 73 -27.99 -8.53 13.85
#